data_AF-A0AAV9SWX2-F1
#
_entry.id   AF-A0AAV9SWX2-F1
#
_cell.length_a   1.000
_cell.length_b   1.000
_cell.length_c   1.000
_cell.angle_alpha   90.00
_cell.angle_beta   90.00
_cell.angle_gamma   90.00
#
_symmetry.space_group_name_H-M   'P 1'
#
loop_
_entity.id
_entity.type
_entity.pdbx_description
1 polymer ?
#
loop_
_entity_poly.entity_id
_entity_poly.type
_entity_poly.pdbx_seq_one_letter_code
_entity_poly.pdbx_strand_id
1 'polypeptide(L)'
;MDPHPLPTYLSKVLALSPPQSTHPPSTLTGPLTSHTGLAYLFLAVSADHPRLQVHSYPAIHWARAYISNIPTPSAPITPFAPGGGDDDDDDDRPSPAVLGLLSDGLAGPAVRACVTKDLAHVRVFLALLAQVVEYILSAPTAAAASSSSPSPAAALHAPSPLPPLPTCLLHGLAGTLYLLRLIRHWVPSSAPLVSRAIVHVSDYLLSPSTPWTCPSPSSSPADRHGVSHGVLGTLTQLVLTTPPLAPSLAPRLSALLDLQLPDGDWPSPRDQQQQHHHDDDDPPETHASAPSGGVGFTSGPQGLVISLLSLRPFFPALQDRIDEAVRRAREFLWAWVRDPGSSREANLFRGVLGTALAFPKGPQRTRFLALAASPSPPPETQPSSSTTTAFTTSTAAEVAAAAAAAGVAATPGSLMTSPSPGSAWAHSVSERELPRMILYNDV
;
A
#
# COMPACT_ATOMS: atom_id res chain seq x y z
N MET A 1 -14.62 29.45 -16.51
CA MET A 1 -13.81 28.48 -15.76
C MET A 1 -14.25 27.12 -16.20
N ASP A 2 -13.34 26.28 -16.67
CA ASP A 2 -13.68 24.88 -16.94
C ASP A 2 -14.12 24.23 -15.62
N PRO A 3 -15.21 23.44 -15.62
CA PRO A 3 -15.67 22.79 -14.41
C PRO A 3 -14.56 21.85 -13.90
N HIS A 4 -14.27 21.93 -12.59
CA HIS A 4 -13.33 21.03 -11.94
C HIS A 4 -13.68 19.58 -12.34
N PRO A 5 -12.73 18.73 -12.77
CA PRO A 5 -13.04 17.41 -13.34
C PRO A 5 -13.51 16.35 -12.31
N LEU A 6 -13.53 16.72 -11.02
CA LEU A 6 -13.80 15.82 -9.90
C LEU A 6 -15.23 15.25 -9.89
N PRO A 7 -16.31 16.05 -10.08
CA PRO A 7 -17.66 15.51 -10.17
C PRO A 7 -17.80 14.51 -11.32
N THR A 8 -17.14 14.74 -12.45
CA THR A 8 -17.16 13.83 -13.61
C THR A 8 -16.57 12.47 -13.26
N TYR A 9 -15.40 12.42 -12.62
CA TYR A 9 -14.79 11.15 -12.22
C TYR A 9 -15.62 10.44 -11.14
N LEU A 10 -16.17 11.15 -10.16
CA LEU A 10 -17.04 10.54 -9.14
C LEU A 10 -18.35 9.99 -9.73
N SER A 11 -18.95 10.68 -10.71
CA SER A 11 -20.09 10.15 -11.46
C SER A 11 -19.73 8.89 -12.25
N LYS A 12 -18.54 8.83 -12.85
CA LYS A 12 -18.04 7.61 -13.51
C LYS A 12 -17.87 6.46 -12.51
N VAL A 13 -17.34 6.74 -11.31
CA VAL A 13 -17.23 5.73 -10.24
C VAL A 13 -18.61 5.14 -9.90
N LEU A 14 -19.62 5.98 -9.71
CA LEU A 14 -20.97 5.53 -9.40
C LEU A 14 -21.62 4.75 -10.54
N ALA A 15 -21.36 5.13 -11.79
CA ALA A 15 -21.87 4.41 -12.96
C ALA A 15 -21.21 3.03 -13.14
N LEU A 16 -19.90 2.92 -12.88
CA LEU A 16 -19.13 1.68 -13.10
C LEU A 16 -19.17 0.73 -11.90
N SER A 17 -19.32 1.26 -10.70
CA SER A 17 -19.29 0.49 -9.46
C SER A 17 -20.28 1.07 -8.45
N PRO A 18 -21.59 1.01 -8.70
CA PRO A 18 -22.58 1.57 -7.77
C PRO A 18 -22.54 0.86 -6.41
N PRO A 19 -23.02 1.51 -5.33
CA PRO A 19 -23.25 0.85 -4.04
C PRO A 19 -24.10 -0.41 -4.23
N GLN A 20 -23.69 -1.51 -3.60
CA GLN A 20 -24.38 -2.80 -3.70
C GLN A 20 -25.24 -3.03 -2.45
N SER A 21 -26.32 -3.80 -2.58
CA SER A 21 -27.13 -4.23 -1.44
C SER A 21 -26.50 -5.38 -0.67
N THR A 22 -25.69 -6.19 -1.34
CA THR A 22 -24.96 -7.33 -0.76
C THR A 22 -23.57 -7.42 -1.36
N HIS A 23 -22.63 -7.96 -0.59
CA HIS A 23 -21.26 -8.19 -1.02
C HIS A 23 -20.91 -9.66 -0.83
N PRO A 24 -20.62 -10.42 -1.90
CA PRO A 24 -20.11 -11.77 -1.75
C PRO A 24 -18.70 -11.70 -1.12
N PRO A 25 -18.30 -12.69 -0.29
CA PRO A 25 -16.99 -12.68 0.37
C PRO A 25 -15.81 -12.49 -0.59
N SER A 26 -15.90 -13.00 -1.81
CA SER A 26 -14.88 -12.86 -2.86
C SER A 26 -14.63 -11.42 -3.32
N THR A 27 -15.54 -10.49 -3.05
CA THR A 27 -15.37 -9.05 -3.38
C THR A 27 -14.75 -8.24 -2.25
N LEU A 28 -14.57 -8.85 -1.08
CA LEU A 28 -14.06 -8.19 0.13
C LEU A 28 -12.53 -8.38 0.23
N THR A 29 -11.80 -7.73 -0.67
CA THR A 29 -10.34 -7.85 -0.83
C THR A 29 -9.55 -6.68 -0.24
N GLY A 30 -10.19 -5.90 0.63
CA GLY A 30 -9.64 -4.73 1.30
C GLY A 30 -9.88 -3.41 0.55
N PRO A 31 -9.68 -2.26 1.21
CA PRO A 31 -9.96 -0.93 0.68
C PRO A 31 -9.17 -0.54 -0.57
N LEU A 32 -8.15 -1.29 -0.97
CA LEU A 32 -7.45 -1.01 -2.23
C LEU A 32 -8.35 -1.30 -3.45
N THR A 33 -9.18 -2.34 -3.36
CA THR A 33 -9.89 -2.97 -4.49
C THR A 33 -11.38 -3.11 -4.28
N SER A 34 -11.87 -2.98 -3.05
CA SER A 34 -13.27 -3.18 -2.68
C SER A 34 -14.04 -1.86 -2.50
N HIS A 35 -15.34 -2.00 -2.31
CA HIS A 35 -16.27 -0.90 -1.98
C HIS A 35 -15.92 -0.19 -0.67
N THR A 36 -15.14 -0.82 0.23
CA THR A 36 -14.62 -0.15 1.44
C THR A 36 -13.73 1.03 1.05
N GLY A 37 -12.91 0.87 0.01
CA GLY A 37 -12.08 1.92 -0.55
C GLY A 37 -12.90 3.08 -1.11
N LEU A 38 -13.96 2.75 -1.86
CA LEU A 38 -14.87 3.76 -2.42
C LEU A 38 -15.63 4.52 -1.32
N ALA A 39 -16.10 3.84 -0.27
CA ALA A 39 -16.67 4.50 0.89
C ALA A 39 -15.69 5.51 1.49
N TYR A 40 -14.42 5.12 1.61
CA TYR A 40 -13.39 6.00 2.13
C TYR A 40 -13.05 7.18 1.21
N LEU A 41 -12.95 6.96 -0.10
CA LEU A 41 -12.78 8.01 -1.11
C LEU A 41 -13.86 9.09 -0.97
N PHE A 42 -15.13 8.68 -0.93
CA PHE A 42 -16.24 9.63 -0.79
C PHE A 42 -16.24 10.35 0.57
N LEU A 43 -15.82 9.68 1.66
CA LEU A 43 -15.64 10.33 2.96
C LEU A 43 -14.57 11.42 2.87
N ALA A 44 -13.38 11.09 2.38
CA ALA A 44 -12.26 12.02 2.27
C ALA A 44 -12.61 13.23 1.37
N VAL A 45 -13.18 12.97 0.19
CA VAL A 45 -13.67 14.01 -0.72
C VAL A 45 -14.72 14.89 -0.06
N SER A 46 -15.63 14.33 0.75
CA SER A 46 -16.66 15.13 1.42
C SER A 46 -16.11 16.13 2.44
N ALA A 47 -14.96 15.82 3.06
CA ALA A 47 -14.32 16.73 3.99
C ALA A 47 -13.56 17.85 3.27
N ASP A 48 -12.86 17.50 2.19
CA ASP A 48 -12.08 18.45 1.41
C ASP A 48 -12.96 19.36 0.53
N HIS A 49 -14.09 18.83 0.06
CA HIS A 49 -15.02 19.49 -0.86
C HIS A 49 -16.46 19.41 -0.35
N PRO A 50 -16.80 20.06 0.78
CA PRO A 50 -18.09 19.88 1.47
C PRO A 50 -19.32 20.36 0.68
N ARG A 51 -19.12 21.20 -0.35
CA ARG A 51 -20.19 21.69 -1.23
C ARG A 51 -20.34 20.87 -2.51
N LEU A 52 -19.43 19.93 -2.75
CA LEU A 52 -19.46 19.08 -3.94
C LEU A 52 -20.68 18.16 -3.88
N GLN A 53 -21.43 18.15 -4.98
CA GLN A 53 -22.53 17.23 -5.18
C GLN A 53 -22.24 16.32 -6.37
N VAL A 54 -22.63 15.05 -6.24
CA VAL A 54 -22.54 14.03 -7.29
C VAL A 54 -23.93 13.41 -7.42
N HIS A 55 -24.54 13.54 -8.60
CA HIS A 55 -25.96 13.24 -8.84
C HIS A 55 -26.90 13.90 -7.79
N SER A 56 -26.68 15.19 -7.50
CA SER A 56 -27.47 16.00 -6.55
C SER A 56 -27.38 15.59 -5.08
N TYR A 57 -26.50 14.64 -4.73
CA TYR A 57 -26.24 14.26 -3.33
C TYR A 57 -24.84 14.72 -2.90
N PRO A 58 -24.65 15.15 -1.64
CA PRO A 58 -23.32 15.46 -1.13
C PRO A 58 -22.45 14.19 -1.08
N ALA A 59 -21.14 14.30 -1.26
CA ALA A 59 -20.24 13.14 -1.28
C ALA A 59 -20.38 12.20 -0.06
N ILE A 60 -20.67 12.74 1.14
CA ILE A 60 -20.91 11.94 2.36
C ILE A 60 -22.12 11.00 2.26
N HIS A 61 -23.11 11.32 1.42
CA HIS A 61 -24.24 10.43 1.15
C HIS A 61 -23.75 9.12 0.51
N TRP A 62 -22.88 9.23 -0.48
CA TRP A 62 -22.32 8.07 -1.17
C TRP A 62 -21.39 7.26 -0.27
N ALA A 63 -20.57 7.91 0.56
CA ALA A 63 -19.77 7.22 1.56
C ALA A 63 -20.61 6.31 2.48
N ARG A 64 -21.77 6.82 2.93
CA ARG A 64 -22.74 6.05 3.71
C ARG A 64 -23.34 4.90 2.90
N ALA A 65 -23.76 5.17 1.66
CA ALA A 65 -24.35 4.15 0.81
C ALA A 65 -23.40 2.97 0.55
N TYR A 66 -22.12 3.24 0.25
CA TYR A 66 -21.10 2.20 0.05
C TYR A 66 -20.84 1.39 1.33
N ILE A 67 -20.75 2.04 2.49
CA ILE A 67 -20.38 1.34 3.73
C ILE A 67 -21.54 0.60 4.38
N SER A 68 -22.79 0.99 4.13
CA SER A 68 -23.98 0.42 4.80
C SER A 68 -24.03 -1.11 4.72
N ASN A 69 -23.75 -1.67 3.54
CA ASN A 69 -23.94 -3.10 3.27
C ASN A 69 -22.66 -3.94 3.33
N ILE A 70 -21.51 -3.34 3.64
CA ILE A 70 -20.26 -4.09 3.81
C ILE A 70 -20.37 -4.94 5.08
N PRO A 71 -20.32 -6.28 5.01
CA PRO A 71 -20.48 -7.13 6.17
C PRO A 71 -19.44 -6.82 7.25
N THR A 72 -19.86 -6.84 8.51
CA THR A 72 -18.93 -6.82 9.64
C THR A 72 -18.68 -8.27 10.05
N PRO A 73 -17.42 -8.71 10.22
CA PRO A 73 -17.14 -10.05 10.72
C PRO A 73 -17.84 -10.29 12.06
N SER A 74 -18.42 -11.48 12.23
CA SER A 74 -19.13 -11.86 13.46
C SER A 74 -18.18 -12.31 14.58
N ALA A 75 -16.94 -12.66 14.24
CA ALA A 75 -15.93 -13.16 15.15
C ALA A 75 -14.64 -12.33 15.08
N PRO A 76 -13.86 -12.24 16.17
CA PRO A 76 -12.54 -11.64 16.12
C PRO A 76 -11.61 -12.32 15.13
N ILE A 77 -10.65 -11.55 14.62
CA ILE A 77 -9.67 -12.06 13.67
C ILE A 77 -8.66 -12.89 14.43
N THR A 78 -8.57 -14.17 14.09
CA THR A 78 -7.54 -15.06 14.61
C THR A 78 -6.20 -14.67 13.97
N PRO A 79 -5.10 -14.57 14.73
CA PRO A 79 -3.77 -14.24 14.20
C PRO A 79 -3.30 -15.19 13.09
N PHE A 80 -3.73 -16.45 13.16
CA PHE A 80 -3.46 -17.48 12.18
C PHE A 80 -4.77 -18.16 11.78
N ALA A 81 -4.91 -18.42 10.49
CA ALA A 81 -6.01 -19.24 9.99
C ALA A 81 -5.64 -20.72 10.15
N PRO A 82 -6.57 -21.60 10.56
CA PRO A 82 -6.36 -23.03 10.43
C PRO A 82 -6.12 -23.34 8.95
N GLY A 83 -5.10 -24.14 8.64
CA GLY A 83 -4.70 -24.46 7.27
C GLY A 83 -5.91 -24.89 6.44
N GLY A 84 -6.27 -24.08 5.43
CA GLY A 84 -7.26 -24.45 4.44
C GLY A 84 -6.59 -25.45 3.50
N GLY A 85 -6.74 -26.73 3.81
CA GLY A 85 -6.27 -27.80 2.93
C GLY A 85 -7.08 -27.77 1.64
N ASP A 86 -6.45 -27.33 0.55
CA ASP A 86 -6.92 -27.60 -0.81
C ASP A 86 -5.80 -27.62 -1.87
N ASP A 87 -4.51 -27.57 -1.48
CA ASP A 87 -3.40 -27.78 -2.43
C ASP A 87 -2.35 -28.71 -1.79
N ASP A 88 -1.80 -29.63 -2.60
CA ASP A 88 -0.86 -30.73 -2.31
C ASP A 88 0.50 -30.34 -1.65
N ASP A 89 0.60 -29.20 -0.98
CA ASP A 89 1.80 -28.78 -0.24
C ASP A 89 1.74 -29.27 1.22
N ASP A 90 2.62 -30.22 1.55
CA ASP A 90 2.87 -30.89 2.84
C ASP A 90 3.23 -29.96 4.02
N ASP A 91 3.04 -28.64 3.92
CA ASP A 91 3.34 -27.69 5.00
C ASP A 91 2.06 -27.37 5.79
N ASP A 92 1.76 -28.24 6.77
CA ASP A 92 0.69 -28.13 7.78
C ASP A 92 0.75 -26.85 8.66
N ARG A 93 1.55 -25.84 8.26
CA ARG A 93 1.74 -24.61 9.01
C ARG A 93 0.57 -23.67 8.82
N PRO A 94 0.04 -23.11 9.92
CA PRO A 94 -1.08 -22.18 9.84
C PRO A 94 -0.61 -20.88 9.17
N SER A 95 -1.37 -20.44 8.16
CA SER A 95 -1.07 -19.19 7.43
C SER A 95 -1.42 -17.97 8.30
N PRO A 96 -0.56 -16.95 8.35
CA PRO A 96 -0.85 -15.73 9.09
C PRO A 96 -2.05 -15.01 8.49
N ALA A 97 -2.89 -14.44 9.35
CA ALA A 97 -4.03 -13.66 8.91
C ALA A 97 -3.61 -12.36 8.21
N VAL A 98 -4.46 -11.88 7.30
CA VAL A 98 -4.32 -10.57 6.69
C VAL A 98 -4.82 -9.51 7.68
N LEU A 99 -3.90 -8.70 8.18
CA LEU A 99 -4.12 -7.66 9.21
C LEU A 99 -4.00 -6.23 8.69
N GLY A 100 -3.50 -6.08 7.45
CA GLY A 100 -3.24 -4.79 6.82
C GLY A 100 -4.38 -4.30 5.92
N LEU A 101 -4.03 -3.49 4.93
CA LEU A 101 -4.99 -2.88 4.00
C LEU A 101 -5.66 -3.84 3.02
N LEU A 102 -5.24 -5.10 2.94
CA LEU A 102 -5.97 -6.14 2.20
C LEU A 102 -7.03 -6.85 3.07
N SER A 103 -7.14 -6.48 4.35
CA SER A 103 -8.13 -7.03 5.27
C SER A 103 -9.40 -6.20 5.27
N ASP A 104 -10.40 -6.56 4.46
CA ASP A 104 -11.72 -5.92 4.58
C ASP A 104 -12.39 -6.21 5.93
N GLY A 105 -12.03 -7.34 6.57
CA GLY A 105 -12.47 -7.67 7.92
C GLY A 105 -12.08 -6.61 8.97
N LEU A 106 -10.93 -5.94 8.81
CA LEU A 106 -10.54 -4.81 9.66
C LEU A 106 -10.91 -3.46 9.05
N ALA A 107 -10.63 -3.27 7.76
CA ALA A 107 -10.79 -1.99 7.11
C ALA A 107 -12.26 -1.57 6.98
N GLY A 108 -13.18 -2.50 6.71
CA GLY A 108 -14.62 -2.23 6.64
C GLY A 108 -15.15 -1.62 7.95
N PRO A 109 -14.98 -2.28 9.11
CA PRO A 109 -15.35 -1.71 10.41
C PRO A 109 -14.65 -0.40 10.75
N ALA A 110 -13.36 -0.24 10.39
CA ALA A 110 -12.64 1.02 10.59
C ALA A 110 -13.27 2.18 9.78
N VAL A 111 -13.50 1.98 8.48
CA VAL A 111 -14.14 2.98 7.60
C VAL A 111 -15.58 3.23 8.04
N ARG A 112 -16.33 2.21 8.47
CA ARG A 112 -17.67 2.37 9.05
C ARG A 112 -17.66 3.28 10.27
N ALA A 113 -16.72 3.09 11.20
CA ALA A 113 -16.54 4.00 12.34
C ALA A 113 -16.24 5.44 11.87
N CYS A 114 -15.38 5.59 10.86
CA CYS A 114 -15.00 6.90 10.31
C CYS A 114 -16.17 7.62 9.62
N VAL A 115 -17.02 6.91 8.87
CA VAL A 115 -18.18 7.48 8.16
C VAL A 115 -19.31 7.82 9.13
N THR A 116 -19.54 6.98 10.14
CA THR A 116 -20.64 7.15 11.10
C THR A 116 -20.29 8.06 12.28
N LYS A 117 -18.99 8.23 12.57
CA LYS A 117 -18.47 8.94 13.75
C LYS A 117 -18.92 8.30 15.08
N ASP A 118 -19.31 7.04 15.07
CA ASP A 118 -19.86 6.34 16.23
C ASP A 118 -18.79 5.51 16.96
N LEU A 119 -18.65 5.75 18.27
CA LEU A 119 -17.75 4.99 19.15
C LEU A 119 -18.16 3.52 19.30
N ALA A 120 -19.44 3.16 19.07
CA ALA A 120 -19.86 1.77 19.04
C ALA A 120 -19.13 1.00 17.92
N HIS A 121 -19.03 1.57 16.73
CA HIS A 121 -18.27 0.96 15.62
C HIS A 121 -16.77 0.92 15.90
N VAL A 122 -16.21 1.88 16.63
CA VAL A 122 -14.81 1.81 17.09
C VAL A 122 -14.61 0.61 18.03
N ARG A 123 -15.52 0.38 18.97
CA ARG A 123 -15.43 -0.78 19.88
C ARG A 123 -15.54 -2.10 19.14
N VAL A 124 -16.39 -2.18 18.10
CA VAL A 124 -16.47 -3.35 17.22
C VAL A 124 -15.13 -3.58 16.52
N PHE A 125 -14.52 -2.55 15.92
CA PHE A 125 -13.18 -2.67 15.33
C PHE A 125 -12.14 -3.19 16.33
N LEU A 126 -12.11 -2.64 17.56
CA LEU A 126 -11.16 -3.08 18.59
C LEU A 126 -11.43 -4.51 19.08
N ALA A 127 -12.70 -4.93 19.14
CA ALA A 127 -13.06 -6.30 19.47
C ALA A 127 -12.57 -7.29 18.40
N LEU A 128 -12.62 -6.90 17.12
CA LEU A 128 -12.08 -7.70 16.03
C LEU A 128 -10.56 -7.86 16.10
N LEU A 129 -9.86 -6.82 16.57
CA LEU A 129 -8.41 -6.81 16.74
C LEU A 129 -7.93 -7.47 18.05
N ALA A 130 -8.84 -7.83 18.96
CA ALA A 130 -8.50 -8.25 20.33
C ALA A 130 -7.54 -9.45 20.38
N GLN A 131 -7.82 -10.52 19.62
CA GLN A 131 -6.96 -11.71 19.62
C GLN A 131 -5.56 -11.44 19.05
N VAL A 132 -5.44 -10.52 18.09
CA VAL A 132 -4.14 -10.08 17.56
C VAL A 132 -3.33 -9.36 18.64
N VAL A 133 -3.98 -8.49 19.42
CA VAL A 133 -3.34 -7.79 20.54
C VAL A 133 -2.95 -8.78 21.65
N GLU A 134 -3.81 -9.76 21.97
CA GLU A 134 -3.49 -10.80 22.94
C GLU A 134 -2.29 -11.64 22.50
N TYR A 135 -2.20 -11.98 21.21
CA TYR A 135 -1.04 -12.65 20.64
C TYR A 135 0.23 -11.79 20.76
N ILE A 136 0.15 -10.50 20.40
CA ILE A 136 1.28 -9.56 20.53
C ILE A 136 1.80 -9.52 21.98
N LEU A 137 0.89 -9.48 22.95
CA LEU A 137 1.24 -9.44 24.37
C LEU A 137 1.82 -10.75 24.90
N SER A 138 1.46 -11.87 24.29
CA SER A 138 1.94 -13.20 24.66
C SER A 138 3.21 -13.62 23.90
N ALA A 139 3.53 -12.92 22.81
CA ALA A 139 4.70 -13.21 22.00
C ALA A 139 5.98 -13.03 22.84
N PRO A 140 6.94 -13.96 22.78
CA PRO A 140 8.17 -13.83 23.55
C PRO A 140 8.93 -12.58 23.12
N THR A 141 8.95 -11.57 23.98
CA THR A 141 9.86 -10.44 23.83
C THR A 141 11.29 -10.95 23.98
N ALA A 142 12.23 -10.46 23.17
CA ALA A 142 13.63 -10.90 23.17
C ALA A 142 14.29 -10.92 24.57
N ALA A 143 13.78 -10.13 25.53
CA ALA A 143 14.25 -10.10 26.92
C ALA A 143 14.00 -11.39 27.72
N ALA A 144 13.02 -12.23 27.34
CA ALA A 144 12.72 -13.48 28.04
C ALA A 144 13.51 -14.68 27.49
N ALA A 145 14.03 -14.59 26.26
CA ALA A 145 14.76 -15.68 25.61
C ALA A 145 16.24 -15.77 26.07
N SER A 146 16.77 -14.74 26.74
CA SER A 146 18.16 -14.69 27.19
C SER A 146 18.43 -15.33 28.56
N SER A 147 17.41 -15.81 29.29
CA SER A 147 17.58 -16.26 30.69
C SER A 147 17.53 -17.77 30.94
N SER A 148 17.36 -18.62 29.93
CA SER A 148 17.42 -20.07 30.15
C SER A 148 17.80 -20.82 28.87
N SER A 149 19.03 -21.33 28.80
CA SER A 149 19.38 -22.40 27.86
C SER A 149 18.55 -23.64 28.23
N PRO A 150 17.65 -24.12 27.36
CA PRO A 150 16.89 -25.32 27.66
C PRO A 150 17.81 -26.54 27.66
N SER A 151 17.63 -27.42 28.64
CA SER A 151 18.30 -28.72 28.68
C SER A 151 17.96 -29.50 27.39
N PRO A 152 18.92 -30.19 26.75
CA PRO A 152 18.71 -30.88 25.47
C PRO A 152 17.59 -31.94 25.48
N ALA A 153 17.18 -32.42 26.66
CA ALA A 153 16.06 -33.34 26.82
C ALA A 153 14.66 -32.67 26.73
N ALA A 154 14.55 -31.35 26.96
CA ALA A 154 13.27 -30.62 26.89
C ALA A 154 12.94 -30.09 25.48
N ALA A 155 13.91 -30.09 24.57
CA ALA A 155 13.76 -29.57 23.20
C ALA A 155 12.94 -30.50 22.28
N LEU A 156 12.78 -31.78 22.64
CA LEU A 156 12.07 -32.78 21.83
C LEU A 156 10.53 -32.70 21.92
N HIS A 157 9.99 -31.89 22.84
CA HIS A 157 8.54 -31.73 23.05
C HIS A 157 8.07 -30.26 23.16
N ALA A 158 8.95 -29.29 22.85
CA ALA A 158 8.53 -27.90 22.80
C ALA A 158 7.65 -27.69 21.54
N PRO A 159 6.43 -27.12 21.68
CA PRO A 159 5.66 -26.75 20.50
C PRO A 159 6.49 -25.79 19.64
N SER A 160 6.48 -26.04 18.32
CA SER A 160 7.17 -25.17 17.36
C SER A 160 6.75 -23.71 17.59
N PRO A 161 7.70 -22.75 17.67
CA PRO A 161 7.36 -21.37 17.89
C PRO A 161 6.43 -20.89 16.77
N LEU A 162 5.30 -20.28 17.15
CA LEU A 162 4.35 -19.71 16.20
C LEU A 162 5.07 -18.69 15.29
N PRO A 163 4.75 -18.65 13.99
CA PRO A 163 5.39 -17.72 13.08
C PRO A 163 5.10 -16.26 13.46
N PRO A 164 5.99 -15.31 13.16
CA PRO A 164 5.76 -13.90 13.44
C PRO A 164 4.61 -13.36 12.60
N LEU A 165 3.93 -12.32 13.12
CA LEU A 165 2.88 -11.64 12.38
C LEU A 165 3.44 -10.87 11.17
N PRO A 166 2.68 -10.74 10.07
CA PRO A 166 3.02 -9.86 8.97
C PRO A 166 3.18 -8.42 9.46
N THR A 167 4.20 -7.71 8.97
CA THR A 167 4.51 -6.34 9.42
C THR A 167 4.20 -5.28 8.38
N CYS A 168 4.16 -5.64 7.09
CA CYS A 168 4.00 -4.76 5.95
C CYS A 168 2.66 -3.99 5.92
N LEU A 169 2.56 -2.97 5.05
CA LEU A 169 1.37 -2.14 4.89
C LEU A 169 0.14 -2.93 4.41
N LEU A 170 0.32 -3.79 3.40
CA LEU A 170 -0.82 -4.47 2.77
C LEU A 170 -1.36 -5.65 3.59
N HIS A 171 -0.47 -6.49 4.14
CA HIS A 171 -0.89 -7.70 4.86
C HIS A 171 -0.80 -7.58 6.39
N GLY A 172 -0.10 -6.58 6.90
CA GLY A 172 0.40 -6.62 8.27
C GLY A 172 0.09 -5.42 9.14
N LEU A 173 0.79 -5.42 10.26
CA LEU A 173 0.60 -4.49 11.37
C LEU A 173 0.85 -3.02 11.02
N ALA A 174 1.67 -2.71 10.00
CA ALA A 174 1.78 -1.33 9.50
C ALA A 174 0.45 -0.83 8.90
N GLY A 175 -0.26 -1.69 8.18
CA GLY A 175 -1.62 -1.39 7.72
C GLY A 175 -2.61 -1.24 8.88
N THR A 176 -2.47 -2.07 9.92
CA THR A 176 -3.26 -1.92 11.15
C THR A 176 -3.01 -0.57 11.83
N LEU A 177 -1.75 -0.10 11.91
CA LEU A 177 -1.41 1.23 12.43
C LEU A 177 -2.07 2.35 11.60
N TYR A 178 -2.06 2.22 10.27
CA TYR A 178 -2.81 3.14 9.41
C TYR A 178 -4.31 3.18 9.78
N LEU A 179 -4.97 2.02 9.92
CA LEU A 179 -6.39 1.95 10.26
C LEU A 179 -6.69 2.54 11.66
N LEU A 180 -5.81 2.32 12.64
CA LEU A 180 -5.93 2.94 13.97
C LEU A 180 -5.77 4.46 13.91
N ARG A 181 -4.80 4.97 13.13
CA ARG A 181 -4.62 6.42 12.90
C ARG A 181 -5.80 7.02 12.15
N LEU A 182 -6.34 6.30 11.17
CA LEU A 182 -7.53 6.67 10.41
C LEU A 182 -8.73 6.88 11.35
N ILE A 183 -9.01 5.90 12.23
CA ILE A 183 -10.08 6.02 13.23
C ILE A 183 -9.82 7.21 14.16
N ARG A 184 -8.60 7.37 14.69
CA ARG A 184 -8.23 8.49 15.57
C ARG A 184 -8.43 9.85 14.90
N HIS A 185 -8.11 9.97 13.61
CA HIS A 185 -8.28 11.19 12.83
C HIS A 185 -9.77 11.51 12.64
N TRP A 186 -10.55 10.55 12.16
CA TRP A 186 -11.94 10.78 11.79
C TRP A 186 -12.92 10.74 12.96
N VAL A 187 -12.56 10.11 14.07
CA VAL A 187 -13.36 10.02 15.30
C VAL A 187 -12.49 10.46 16.50
N PRO A 188 -12.16 11.75 16.66
CA PRO A 188 -11.17 12.19 17.65
C PRO A 188 -11.43 11.75 19.10
N SER A 189 -12.70 11.62 19.49
CA SER A 189 -13.12 11.09 20.80
C SER A 189 -12.73 9.62 21.04
N SER A 190 -12.32 8.89 20.00
CA SER A 190 -11.84 7.52 20.09
C SER A 190 -10.40 7.40 20.55
N ALA A 191 -9.64 8.51 20.61
CA ALA A 191 -8.20 8.48 20.89
C ALA A 191 -7.85 7.62 22.11
N PRO A 192 -8.53 7.75 23.28
CA PRO A 192 -8.24 6.89 24.44
C PRO A 192 -8.48 5.40 24.19
N LEU A 193 -9.44 5.04 23.33
CA LEU A 193 -9.79 3.65 23.03
C LEU A 193 -8.73 2.98 22.16
N VAL A 194 -8.21 3.70 21.15
CA VAL A 194 -7.26 3.16 20.18
C VAL A 194 -5.80 3.26 20.64
N SER A 195 -5.47 4.18 21.56
CA SER A 195 -4.09 4.40 22.02
C SER A 195 -3.40 3.15 22.54
N ARG A 196 -4.10 2.30 23.29
CA ARG A 196 -3.50 1.07 23.83
C ARG A 196 -3.10 0.09 22.72
N ALA A 197 -3.96 -0.08 21.71
CA ALA A 197 -3.65 -0.93 20.55
C ALA A 197 -2.49 -0.34 19.74
N ILE A 198 -2.44 0.98 19.55
CA ILE A 198 -1.34 1.67 18.86
C ILE A 198 0.00 1.38 19.55
N VAL A 199 0.06 1.49 20.89
CA VAL A 199 1.29 1.23 21.66
C VAL A 199 1.73 -0.22 21.47
N HIS A 200 0.83 -1.19 21.72
CA HIS A 200 1.18 -2.61 21.62
C HIS A 200 1.65 -3.02 20.22
N VAL A 201 0.97 -2.54 19.18
CA VAL A 201 1.38 -2.82 17.79
C VAL A 201 2.73 -2.16 17.47
N SER A 202 2.96 -0.93 17.95
CA SER A 202 4.24 -0.24 17.74
C SER A 202 5.39 -0.96 18.45
N ASP A 203 5.19 -1.35 19.70
CA ASP A 203 6.19 -2.05 20.50
C ASP A 203 6.55 -3.41 19.90
N TYR A 204 5.55 -4.15 19.39
CA TYR A 204 5.79 -5.40 18.67
C TYR A 204 6.64 -5.21 17.42
N LEU A 205 6.32 -4.19 16.60
CA LEU A 205 7.08 -3.86 15.39
C LEU A 205 8.50 -3.37 15.69
N LEU A 206 8.74 -2.76 16.85
CA LEU A 206 10.06 -2.31 17.28
C LEU A 206 10.88 -3.41 17.98
N SER A 207 10.25 -4.52 18.38
CA SER A 207 10.94 -5.61 19.03
C SER A 207 12.09 -6.14 18.16
N PRO A 208 13.30 -6.34 18.71
CA PRO A 208 14.42 -6.94 17.98
C PRO A 208 14.11 -8.34 17.43
N SER A 209 13.16 -9.05 18.04
CA SER A 209 12.72 -10.38 17.60
C SER A 209 11.71 -10.35 16.46
N THR A 210 11.23 -9.17 16.04
CA THR A 210 10.22 -9.04 14.99
C THR A 210 10.88 -8.60 13.69
N PRO A 211 11.19 -9.53 12.76
CA PRO A 211 11.68 -9.15 11.45
C PRO A 211 10.56 -8.44 10.69
N TRP A 212 10.91 -7.37 9.96
CA TRP A 212 9.94 -6.67 9.12
C TRP A 212 9.71 -7.45 7.82
N THR A 213 8.80 -8.41 7.89
CA THR A 213 8.45 -9.31 6.78
C THR A 213 7.00 -9.15 6.33
N CYS A 214 6.74 -9.64 5.13
CA CYS A 214 5.42 -9.78 4.55
C CYS A 214 5.32 -11.20 3.98
N PRO A 215 4.33 -12.02 4.37
CA PRO A 215 4.04 -13.27 3.71
C PRO A 215 3.30 -12.94 2.43
N SER A 216 4.01 -12.95 1.30
CA SER A 216 3.38 -13.08 0.01
C SER A 216 4.23 -14.03 -0.84
N PRO A 217 3.63 -15.08 -1.43
CA PRO A 217 4.33 -15.92 -2.41
C PRO A 217 4.80 -15.11 -3.63
N SER A 218 4.20 -13.93 -3.85
CA SER A 218 4.61 -13.01 -4.90
C SER A 218 5.58 -11.93 -4.44
N SER A 219 5.86 -11.76 -3.13
CA SER A 219 6.75 -10.68 -2.70
C SER A 219 8.12 -10.97 -3.27
N SER A 220 8.35 -10.41 -4.45
CA SER A 220 9.65 -10.35 -5.06
C SER A 220 10.54 -9.73 -4.00
N PRO A 221 11.80 -10.16 -3.87
CA PRO A 221 12.72 -9.46 -3.01
C PRO A 221 12.76 -7.93 -3.32
N ALA A 222 12.23 -7.49 -4.49
CA ALA A 222 12.05 -6.10 -4.93
C ALA A 222 11.21 -5.26 -3.99
N ASP A 223 10.25 -5.89 -3.31
CA ASP A 223 9.33 -5.15 -2.47
C ASP A 223 9.86 -4.97 -1.04
N ARG A 224 11.05 -5.50 -0.71
CA ARG A 224 11.64 -5.42 0.64
C ARG A 224 11.93 -4.00 1.09
N HIS A 225 12.22 -3.08 0.17
CA HIS A 225 12.45 -1.66 0.49
C HIS A 225 11.23 -0.79 0.24
N GLY A 226 10.22 -1.31 -0.47
CA GLY A 226 9.05 -0.59 -0.92
C GLY A 226 8.06 -0.19 0.18
N VAL A 227 7.00 0.50 -0.25
CA VAL A 227 5.90 0.95 0.60
C VAL A 227 4.94 -0.20 0.95
N SER A 228 4.61 -1.06 0.00
CA SER A 228 3.52 -2.04 0.18
C SER A 228 3.92 -3.23 1.05
N HIS A 229 5.10 -3.79 0.79
CA HIS A 229 5.61 -4.99 1.48
C HIS A 229 6.91 -4.75 2.25
N GLY A 230 7.46 -3.54 2.17
CA GLY A 230 8.83 -3.27 2.58
C GLY A 230 8.99 -2.40 3.82
N VAL A 231 10.27 -2.20 4.14
CA VAL A 231 10.74 -1.45 5.31
C VAL A 231 10.19 -0.02 5.33
N LEU A 232 10.11 0.63 4.16
CA LEU A 232 9.67 2.02 4.08
C LEU A 232 8.20 2.19 4.48
N GLY A 233 7.33 1.26 4.08
CA GLY A 233 5.93 1.25 4.48
C GLY A 233 5.79 1.19 6.00
N THR A 234 6.45 0.22 6.62
CA THR A 234 6.44 0.02 8.07
C THR A 234 7.03 1.22 8.82
N LEU A 235 8.18 1.73 8.38
CA LEU A 235 8.81 2.92 8.97
C LEU A 235 7.89 4.14 8.90
N THR A 236 7.26 4.37 7.76
CA THR A 236 6.35 5.50 7.56
C THR A 236 5.15 5.41 8.49
N GLN A 237 4.52 4.25 8.58
CA GLN A 237 3.34 4.10 9.45
C GLN A 237 3.68 4.19 10.94
N LEU A 238 4.86 3.73 11.37
CA LEU A 238 5.34 3.94 12.75
C LEU A 238 5.51 5.43 13.06
N VAL A 239 6.24 6.17 12.21
CA VAL A 239 6.51 7.59 12.45
C VAL A 239 5.25 8.43 12.37
N LEU A 240 4.38 8.20 11.39
CA LEU A 240 3.13 8.97 11.27
C LEU A 240 2.13 8.66 12.40
N THR A 241 2.19 7.45 12.97
CA THR A 241 1.30 7.09 14.09
C THR A 241 1.84 7.57 15.43
N THR A 242 3.16 7.46 15.64
CA THR A 242 3.88 7.80 16.88
C THR A 242 5.16 8.58 16.56
N PRO A 243 5.05 9.90 16.27
CA PRO A 243 6.19 10.73 15.86
C PRO A 243 7.43 10.70 16.76
N PRO A 244 7.32 10.57 18.11
CA PRO A 244 8.49 10.48 18.97
C PRO A 244 9.42 9.28 18.70
N LEU A 245 8.99 8.29 17.90
CA LEU A 245 9.84 7.17 17.47
C LEU A 245 10.85 7.55 16.38
N ALA A 246 10.71 8.71 15.73
CA ALA A 246 11.56 9.08 14.59
C ALA A 246 13.07 9.04 14.91
N PRO A 247 13.58 9.58 16.04
CA PRO A 247 15.00 9.54 16.34
C PRO A 247 15.60 8.13 16.38
N SER A 248 14.88 7.14 16.95
CA SER A 248 15.37 5.75 17.01
C SER A 248 15.30 5.03 15.67
N LEU A 249 14.45 5.50 14.76
CA LEU A 249 14.31 4.96 13.40
C LEU A 249 15.26 5.62 12.38
N ALA A 250 15.99 6.66 12.77
CA ALA A 250 16.89 7.40 11.87
C ALA A 250 17.98 6.54 11.21
N PRO A 251 18.65 5.59 11.92
CA PRO A 251 19.62 4.70 11.27
C PRO A 251 18.99 3.85 10.15
N ARG A 252 17.75 3.40 10.34
CA ARG A 252 17.03 2.59 9.35
C ARG A 252 16.62 3.42 8.14
N LEU A 253 16.19 4.67 8.34
CA LEU A 253 15.93 5.60 7.24
C LEU A 253 17.22 5.96 6.48
N SER A 254 18.32 6.21 7.19
CA SER A 254 19.63 6.44 6.57
C SER A 254 20.01 5.29 5.65
N ALA A 255 19.95 4.05 6.14
CA ALA A 255 20.27 2.88 5.34
C ALA A 255 19.40 2.76 4.07
N LEU A 256 18.12 3.13 4.14
CA LEU A 256 17.26 3.18 2.93
C LEU A 256 17.67 4.26 1.94
N LEU A 257 18.12 5.43 2.42
CA LEU A 257 18.61 6.51 1.55
C LEU A 257 19.94 6.12 0.88
N ASP A 258 20.79 5.36 1.56
CA ASP A 258 22.07 4.88 1.05
C ASP A 258 21.93 3.84 -0.07
N LEU A 259 20.74 3.25 -0.23
CA LEU A 259 20.43 2.33 -1.33
C LEU A 259 20.08 3.04 -2.65
N GLN A 260 19.88 4.36 -2.66
CA GLN A 260 19.45 5.05 -3.88
C GLN A 260 20.54 4.97 -4.96
N LEU A 261 20.15 4.51 -6.15
CA LEU A 261 21.02 4.38 -7.30
C LEU A 261 21.39 5.77 -7.87
N PRO A 262 22.48 5.86 -8.67
CA PRO A 262 22.91 7.14 -9.25
C PRO A 262 21.87 7.83 -10.14
N ASP A 263 21.01 7.05 -10.80
CA ASP A 263 19.92 7.54 -11.67
C ASP A 263 18.70 8.06 -10.88
N GLY A 264 18.68 7.86 -9.56
CA GLY A 264 17.61 8.28 -8.67
C GLY A 264 16.57 7.21 -8.37
N ASP A 265 16.68 6.01 -8.96
CA ASP A 265 15.84 4.86 -8.60
C ASP A 265 16.42 4.09 -7.39
N TRP A 266 15.75 3.02 -6.97
CA TRP A 266 16.21 2.10 -5.94
C TRP A 266 16.34 0.69 -6.49
N PRO A 267 17.31 -0.09 -5.98
CA PRO A 267 17.61 -1.41 -6.52
C PRO A 267 16.42 -2.35 -6.43
N SER A 268 16.12 -3.00 -7.55
CA SER A 268 15.39 -4.25 -7.55
C SER A 268 16.39 -5.41 -7.37
N PRO A 269 16.06 -6.53 -6.71
CA PRO A 269 16.99 -7.63 -6.47
C PRO A 269 17.43 -8.36 -7.71
N ARG A 270 16.74 -8.19 -8.85
CA ARG A 270 17.29 -8.63 -10.14
C ARG A 270 18.62 -7.93 -10.43
N ASP A 271 18.74 -6.66 -10.05
CA ASP A 271 19.97 -5.88 -10.20
C ASP A 271 21.06 -6.35 -9.21
N GLN A 272 20.67 -6.81 -8.02
CA GLN A 272 21.61 -7.36 -7.03
C GLN A 272 22.09 -8.78 -7.38
N GLN A 273 21.24 -9.62 -7.98
CA GLN A 273 21.62 -10.97 -8.43
C GLN A 273 22.53 -10.92 -9.66
N GLN A 274 22.35 -9.96 -10.57
CA GLN A 274 23.25 -9.77 -11.72
C GLN A 274 24.62 -9.22 -11.28
N GLN A 275 24.69 -8.34 -10.28
CA GLN A 275 25.96 -7.87 -9.72
C GLN A 275 26.81 -8.99 -9.08
N HIS A 276 26.17 -10.03 -8.53
CA HIS A 276 26.88 -11.18 -7.95
C HIS A 276 27.30 -12.26 -8.97
N HIS A 277 26.87 -12.16 -10.22
CA HIS A 277 27.24 -13.11 -11.29
C HIS A 277 28.24 -12.53 -12.31
N HIS A 278 28.81 -11.35 -12.05
CA HIS A 278 29.72 -10.66 -12.98
C HIS A 278 31.22 -10.80 -12.63
N ASP A 279 31.59 -11.82 -11.85
CA ASP A 279 32.99 -12.15 -11.54
C ASP A 279 33.62 -13.21 -12.48
N ASP A 280 32.93 -13.63 -13.55
CA ASP A 280 33.50 -14.54 -14.58
C ASP A 280 33.47 -13.90 -16.00
N ASP A 281 34.63 -13.37 -16.41
CA ASP A 281 35.25 -13.36 -17.76
C ASP A 281 34.52 -12.88 -19.05
N ASP A 282 33.40 -12.16 -19.03
CA ASP A 282 32.83 -11.56 -20.26
C ASP A 282 33.06 -10.02 -20.40
N PRO A 283 33.38 -9.52 -21.62
CA PRO A 283 33.66 -8.09 -21.86
C PRO A 283 32.38 -7.23 -21.77
N PRO A 284 32.52 -5.90 -21.56
CA PRO A 284 31.39 -5.04 -21.26
C PRO A 284 30.55 -4.78 -22.51
N GLU A 285 29.50 -5.57 -22.72
CA GLU A 285 28.45 -5.19 -23.67
C GLU A 285 27.59 -4.09 -23.06
N THR A 286 27.71 -2.90 -23.65
CA THR A 286 26.84 -1.74 -23.42
C THR A 286 25.43 -2.02 -23.96
N HIS A 287 24.69 -2.89 -23.30
CA HIS A 287 23.24 -2.96 -23.44
C HIS A 287 22.62 -2.36 -22.19
N ALA A 288 22.13 -1.12 -22.32
CA ALA A 288 21.26 -0.48 -21.33
C ALA A 288 20.02 -1.38 -21.16
N SER A 289 20.08 -2.29 -20.19
CA SER A 289 18.97 -3.15 -19.81
C SER A 289 17.78 -2.25 -19.45
N ALA A 290 16.69 -2.41 -20.20
CA ALA A 290 15.45 -1.68 -19.94
C ALA A 290 15.04 -1.89 -18.47
N PRO A 291 14.63 -0.83 -17.74
CA PRO A 291 14.26 -0.92 -16.34
C PRO A 291 13.07 -1.89 -16.20
N SER A 292 13.39 -3.11 -15.78
CA SER A 292 12.42 -4.19 -15.58
C SER A 292 11.84 -4.16 -14.15
N GLY A 293 12.27 -3.21 -13.32
CA GLY A 293 11.64 -2.86 -12.06
C GLY A 293 10.41 -1.98 -12.31
N GLY A 294 9.22 -2.49 -11.99
CA GLY A 294 7.98 -1.74 -12.22
C GLY A 294 7.99 -0.43 -11.42
N VAL A 295 8.00 0.71 -12.12
CA VAL A 295 7.84 2.03 -11.50
C VAL A 295 6.44 2.08 -10.87
N GLY A 296 6.37 2.17 -9.54
CA GLY A 296 5.10 2.11 -8.83
C GLY A 296 5.13 2.67 -7.42
N PHE A 297 3.95 2.92 -6.83
CA PHE A 297 3.82 3.28 -5.42
C PHE A 297 4.29 2.13 -4.51
N THR A 298 4.14 0.88 -4.94
CA THR A 298 4.45 -0.31 -4.13
C THR A 298 5.91 -0.45 -3.77
N SER A 299 6.78 -0.22 -4.74
CA SER A 299 8.21 -0.57 -4.67
C SER A 299 9.12 0.31 -5.52
N GLY A 300 8.56 1.33 -6.17
CA GLY A 300 9.32 2.26 -7.01
C GLY A 300 9.50 3.64 -6.38
N PRO A 301 10.11 4.56 -7.16
CA PRO A 301 10.49 5.89 -6.68
C PRO A 301 9.26 6.75 -6.34
N GLN A 302 8.08 6.42 -6.88
CA GLN A 302 6.81 7.10 -6.56
C GLN A 302 6.48 7.00 -5.06
N GLY A 303 6.47 5.76 -4.54
CA GLY A 303 6.16 5.49 -3.14
C GLY A 303 7.20 6.08 -2.20
N LEU A 304 8.47 6.01 -2.61
CA LEU A 304 9.59 6.63 -1.90
C LEU A 304 9.45 8.12 -1.75
N VAL A 305 9.22 8.86 -2.85
CA VAL A 305 9.04 10.32 -2.77
C VAL A 305 7.90 10.68 -1.81
N ILE A 306 6.75 10.01 -1.92
CA ILE A 306 5.58 10.27 -1.07
C ILE A 306 5.90 9.99 0.41
N SER A 307 6.60 8.90 0.69
CA SER A 307 7.02 8.53 2.04
C SER A 307 8.01 9.53 2.62
N LEU A 308 9.08 9.82 1.88
CA LEU A 308 10.17 10.69 2.31
C LEU A 308 9.68 12.12 2.59
N LEU A 309 8.78 12.66 1.77
CA LEU A 309 8.15 13.96 2.03
C LEU A 309 7.32 13.96 3.31
N SER A 310 6.66 12.84 3.62
CA SER A 310 5.88 12.68 4.86
C SER A 310 6.77 12.54 6.08
N LEU A 311 7.93 11.92 5.92
CA LEU A 311 8.90 11.66 6.98
C LEU A 311 9.79 12.89 7.26
N ARG A 312 10.10 13.69 6.24
CA ARG A 312 11.02 14.84 6.31
C ARG A 312 10.86 15.72 7.56
N PRO A 313 9.66 16.10 8.02
CA PRO A 313 9.51 16.94 9.21
C PRO A 313 10.00 16.29 10.51
N PHE A 314 10.06 14.96 10.57
CA PHE A 314 10.40 14.19 11.76
C PHE A 314 11.89 13.81 11.85
N PHE A 315 12.65 14.02 10.77
CA PHE A 315 14.08 13.70 10.69
C PHE A 315 14.92 14.94 10.36
N PRO A 316 15.04 15.92 11.27
CA PRO A 316 15.77 17.17 11.01
C PRO A 316 17.22 16.92 10.57
N ALA A 317 17.90 15.93 11.14
CA ALA A 317 19.28 15.57 10.80
C ALA A 317 19.45 14.90 9.42
N LEU A 318 18.36 14.49 8.77
CA LEU A 318 18.38 13.83 7.45
C LEU A 318 17.70 14.66 6.36
N GLN A 319 17.26 15.90 6.64
CA GLN A 319 16.47 16.68 5.67
C GLN A 319 17.19 16.89 4.35
N ASP A 320 18.47 17.26 4.37
CA ASP A 320 19.24 17.50 3.14
C ASP A 320 19.37 16.21 2.31
N ARG A 321 19.59 15.07 2.97
CA ARG A 321 19.66 13.75 2.30
C ARG A 321 18.31 13.33 1.75
N ILE A 322 17.23 13.60 2.47
CA ILE A 322 15.86 13.35 2.03
C ILE A 322 15.54 14.21 0.81
N ASP A 323 15.87 15.50 0.84
CA ASP A 323 15.59 16.44 -0.25
C ASP A 323 16.36 16.07 -1.50
N GLU A 324 17.64 15.71 -1.36
CA GLU A 324 18.46 15.22 -2.47
C GLU A 324 17.92 13.91 -3.04
N ALA A 325 17.49 12.98 -2.19
CA ALA A 325 16.89 11.73 -2.65
C ALA A 325 15.57 11.94 -3.40
N VAL A 326 14.71 12.83 -2.88
CA VAL A 326 13.46 13.22 -3.54
C VAL A 326 13.71 13.92 -4.87
N ARG A 327 14.73 14.79 -4.96
CA ARG A 327 15.11 15.48 -6.20
C ARG A 327 15.49 14.48 -7.28
N ARG A 328 16.44 13.57 -6.99
CA ARG A 328 16.89 12.54 -7.94
C ARG A 328 15.76 11.61 -8.37
N ALA A 329 14.92 11.16 -7.43
CA ALA A 329 13.77 10.31 -7.73
C ALA A 329 12.75 10.99 -8.66
N ARG A 330 12.53 12.29 -8.51
CA ARG A 330 11.66 13.07 -9.40
C ARG A 330 12.28 13.26 -10.78
N GLU A 331 13.59 13.42 -10.88
CA GLU A 331 14.30 13.47 -12.15
C GLU A 331 14.17 12.15 -12.91
N PHE A 332 14.34 11.02 -12.21
CA PHE A 332 14.08 9.70 -12.75
C PHE A 332 12.64 9.55 -13.27
N LEU A 333 11.64 9.85 -12.44
CA LEU A 333 10.22 9.75 -12.81
C LEU A 333 9.85 10.67 -14.00
N TRP A 334 10.50 11.83 -14.09
CA TRP A 334 10.31 12.77 -15.20
C TRP A 334 10.97 12.29 -16.50
N ALA A 335 12.14 11.63 -16.41
CA ALA A 335 12.75 10.98 -17.56
C ALA A 335 11.89 9.81 -18.04
N TRP A 336 11.45 8.94 -17.11
CA TRP A 336 10.62 7.78 -17.38
C TRP A 336 9.34 8.13 -18.17
N VAL A 337 8.59 9.15 -17.76
CA VAL A 337 7.34 9.50 -18.46
C VAL A 337 7.54 10.00 -19.90
N ARG A 338 8.75 10.51 -20.21
CA ARG A 338 9.10 10.99 -21.54
C ARG A 338 9.51 9.86 -22.48
N ASP A 339 9.84 8.69 -21.95
CA ASP A 339 10.14 7.51 -22.72
C ASP A 339 8.87 7.02 -23.45
N PRO A 340 8.90 6.84 -24.78
CA PRO A 340 7.81 6.25 -25.55
C PRO A 340 7.45 4.82 -25.14
N GLY A 341 8.41 4.04 -24.62
CA GLY A 341 8.22 2.63 -24.25
C GLY A 341 7.60 2.41 -22.86
N SER A 342 7.49 3.46 -22.06
CA SER A 342 6.99 3.35 -20.69
C SER A 342 5.47 3.17 -20.65
N SER A 343 5.01 2.15 -19.91
CA SER A 343 3.57 1.91 -19.67
C SER A 343 2.95 3.09 -18.91
N ARG A 344 1.84 3.62 -19.41
CA ARG A 344 1.17 4.83 -18.88
C ARG A 344 -0.22 4.50 -18.32
N GLU A 345 -0.30 3.49 -17.48
CA GLU A 345 -1.58 3.15 -16.84
C GLU A 345 -2.11 4.32 -16.01
N ALA A 346 -3.39 4.61 -16.14
CA ALA A 346 -4.05 5.62 -15.32
C ALA A 346 -4.52 5.00 -14.00
N ASN A 347 -3.62 4.76 -13.05
CA ASN A 347 -3.99 4.31 -11.70
C ASN A 347 -3.04 4.86 -10.62
N LEU A 348 -3.44 4.77 -9.35
CA LEU A 348 -2.64 5.29 -8.21
C LEU A 348 -1.54 4.33 -7.77
N PHE A 349 -1.71 3.03 -8.03
CA PHE A 349 -0.85 1.99 -7.47
C PHE A 349 0.49 1.84 -8.22
N ARG A 350 0.45 1.87 -9.56
CA ARG A 350 1.64 1.78 -10.42
C ARG A 350 1.64 2.81 -11.55
N GLY A 351 0.54 3.53 -11.72
CA GLY A 351 0.31 4.38 -12.86
C GLY A 351 0.78 5.84 -12.76
N VAL A 352 0.47 6.57 -13.82
CA VAL A 352 0.78 8.00 -13.96
C VAL A 352 0.03 8.88 -12.95
N LEU A 353 -1.11 8.42 -12.42
CA LEU A 353 -1.83 9.15 -11.37
C LEU A 353 -1.08 9.11 -10.04
N GLY A 354 -0.55 7.95 -9.66
CA GLY A 354 0.32 7.83 -8.47
C GLY A 354 1.59 8.65 -8.62
N THR A 355 2.20 8.60 -9.82
CA THR A 355 3.38 9.43 -10.15
C THR A 355 3.08 10.92 -10.06
N ALA A 356 1.90 11.39 -10.48
CA ALA A 356 1.52 12.80 -10.37
C ALA A 356 1.61 13.31 -8.92
N LEU A 357 1.28 12.48 -7.93
CA LEU A 357 1.33 12.83 -6.50
C LEU A 357 2.77 12.96 -5.98
N ALA A 358 3.76 12.42 -6.68
CA ALA A 358 5.15 12.60 -6.31
C ALA A 358 5.67 14.03 -6.61
N PHE A 359 5.02 14.79 -7.48
CA PHE A 359 5.47 16.13 -7.89
C PHE A 359 4.72 17.24 -7.15
N PRO A 360 5.36 18.41 -6.88
CA PRO A 360 4.67 19.60 -6.35
C PRO A 360 3.71 20.20 -7.39
N LYS A 361 2.90 21.18 -6.98
CA LYS A 361 1.92 21.80 -7.87
C LYS A 361 2.68 22.50 -9.00
N GLY A 362 2.30 22.23 -10.25
CA GLY A 362 2.98 22.85 -11.39
C GLY A 362 2.86 22.08 -12.70
N PRO A 363 3.68 22.46 -13.70
CA PRO A 363 3.60 21.91 -15.06
C PRO A 363 3.83 20.40 -15.15
N GLN A 364 4.77 19.85 -14.36
CA GLN A 364 5.06 18.42 -14.36
C GLN A 364 3.86 17.60 -13.86
N ARG A 365 3.29 17.96 -12.70
CA ARG A 365 2.07 17.32 -12.18
C ARG A 365 0.92 17.41 -13.17
N THR A 366 0.70 18.60 -13.73
CA THR A 366 -0.36 18.84 -14.73
C THR A 366 -0.19 17.93 -15.95
N ARG A 367 1.06 17.73 -16.40
CA ARG A 367 1.37 16.82 -17.50
C ARG A 367 0.99 15.37 -17.18
N PHE A 368 1.33 14.86 -15.98
CA PHE A 368 0.94 13.51 -15.57
C PHE A 368 -0.58 13.33 -15.52
N LEU A 369 -1.31 14.32 -14.97
CA LEU A 369 -2.78 14.28 -14.94
C LEU A 369 -3.39 14.30 -16.35
N ALA A 370 -2.82 15.10 -17.27
CA ALA A 370 -3.27 15.13 -18.66
C ALA A 370 -3.00 13.81 -19.41
N LEU A 371 -1.88 13.14 -19.11
CA LEU A 371 -1.59 11.81 -19.66
C LEU A 371 -2.62 10.78 -19.17
N ALA A 372 -3.03 10.83 -17.91
CA ALA A 372 -4.05 9.94 -17.36
C ALA A 372 -5.44 10.15 -17.99
N ALA A 373 -5.73 11.37 -18.47
CA ALA A 373 -6.98 11.70 -19.14
C ALA A 373 -7.00 11.32 -20.63
N SER A 374 -5.83 11.03 -21.22
CA SER A 374 -5.71 10.67 -22.63
C SER A 374 -6.00 9.18 -22.81
N PRO A 375 -6.82 8.78 -23.80
CA PRO A 375 -6.98 7.36 -24.11
C PRO A 375 -5.62 6.79 -24.54
N SER A 376 -5.21 5.66 -23.97
CA SER A 376 -4.08 4.90 -24.48
C SER A 376 -4.32 4.61 -25.96
N PRO A 377 -3.33 4.79 -26.86
CA PRO A 377 -3.50 4.39 -28.24
C PRO A 377 -3.85 2.90 -28.29
N PRO A 378 -4.76 2.47 -29.19
CA PRO A 378 -4.95 1.06 -29.45
C PRO A 378 -3.60 0.47 -29.91
N PRO A 379 -3.29 -0.80 -29.59
CA PRO A 379 -2.08 -1.44 -30.10
C PRO A 379 -2.10 -1.36 -31.63
N GLU A 380 -1.05 -0.77 -32.21
CA GLU A 380 -0.86 -0.73 -33.66
C GLU A 380 -0.86 -2.17 -34.19
N THR A 381 -1.88 -2.52 -34.96
CA THR A 381 -1.87 -3.71 -35.81
C THR A 381 -0.77 -3.54 -36.85
N GLN A 382 0.41 -4.10 -36.59
CA GLN A 382 1.42 -4.26 -37.63
C GLN A 382 0.89 -5.18 -38.73
N PRO A 383 1.13 -4.86 -40.01
CA PRO A 383 0.72 -5.69 -41.13
C PRO A 383 1.47 -7.02 -41.11
N SER A 384 0.72 -8.10 -41.29
CA SER A 384 1.17 -9.49 -41.28
C SER A 384 2.35 -9.73 -42.21
N SER A 385 3.57 -9.79 -41.66
CA SER A 385 4.70 -10.44 -42.32
C SER A 385 5.04 -11.73 -41.56
N SER A 386 4.68 -12.84 -42.19
CA SER A 386 4.99 -14.19 -41.77
C SER A 386 6.50 -14.41 -41.68
N THR A 387 7.08 -14.46 -40.48
CA THR A 387 8.25 -15.31 -40.18
C THR A 387 8.27 -15.58 -38.67
N THR A 388 8.28 -16.87 -38.34
CA THR A 388 8.32 -17.44 -36.99
C THR A 388 9.61 -17.10 -36.26
N THR A 389 9.53 -16.22 -35.26
CA THR A 389 10.31 -16.25 -34.02
C THR A 389 9.50 -15.54 -32.94
N ALA A 390 9.16 -16.27 -31.89
CA ALA A 390 8.25 -15.82 -30.84
C ALA A 390 8.91 -14.74 -29.97
N PHE A 391 8.60 -13.48 -30.26
CA PHE A 391 8.62 -12.39 -29.28
C PHE A 391 7.20 -12.25 -28.74
N THR A 392 6.96 -12.77 -27.54
CA THR A 392 5.71 -12.58 -26.81
C THR A 392 5.65 -11.16 -26.28
N THR A 393 4.81 -10.33 -26.90
CA THR A 393 4.37 -9.05 -26.35
C THR A 393 3.35 -9.28 -25.23
N SER A 394 3.58 -8.64 -24.08
CA SER A 394 2.74 -8.63 -22.87
C SER A 394 1.25 -8.43 -23.18
N THR A 395 0.45 -9.47 -22.93
CA THR A 395 -1.03 -9.44 -23.05
C THR A 395 -1.67 -9.07 -21.71
N ALA A 396 -2.98 -8.78 -21.70
CA ALA A 396 -3.78 -8.54 -20.48
C ALA A 396 -3.64 -9.64 -19.39
N ALA A 397 -3.10 -10.81 -19.74
CA ALA A 397 -2.70 -11.85 -18.81
C ALA A 397 -1.51 -11.46 -17.92
N GLU A 398 -0.56 -10.64 -18.38
CA GLU A 398 0.54 -10.12 -17.54
C GLU A 398 0.06 -9.02 -16.59
N VAL A 399 -0.95 -8.23 -16.97
CA VAL A 399 -1.61 -7.28 -16.05
C VAL A 399 -2.38 -8.05 -14.98
N ALA A 400 -3.12 -9.10 -15.37
CA ALA A 400 -3.76 -9.99 -14.42
C ALA A 400 -2.74 -10.74 -13.54
N ALA A 401 -1.58 -11.13 -14.08
CA ALA A 401 -0.53 -11.84 -13.34
C ALA A 401 0.29 -10.93 -12.43
N ALA A 402 0.55 -9.67 -12.80
CA ALA A 402 1.24 -8.69 -11.97
C ALA A 402 0.32 -8.11 -10.89
N ALA A 403 -0.98 -8.02 -11.20
CA ALA A 403 -2.02 -7.66 -10.26
C ALA A 403 -2.36 -8.85 -9.34
N ALA A 404 -2.37 -10.09 -9.83
CA ALA A 404 -2.47 -11.31 -9.03
C ALA A 404 -1.21 -11.58 -8.20
N ALA A 405 -0.03 -11.24 -8.72
CA ALA A 405 1.19 -11.19 -7.91
C ALA A 405 0.97 -10.20 -6.76
N ALA A 406 0.61 -8.94 -7.05
CA ALA A 406 0.26 -8.00 -6.00
C ALA A 406 -0.99 -8.35 -5.15
N GLY A 407 -1.71 -9.47 -5.44
CA GLY A 407 -2.94 -9.89 -4.76
C GLY A 407 -4.19 -9.03 -5.02
N VAL A 408 -4.17 -8.18 -6.04
CA VAL A 408 -5.09 -7.05 -6.26
C VAL A 408 -5.62 -7.10 -7.70
N ALA A 409 -6.66 -7.89 -7.99
CA ALA A 409 -7.29 -7.87 -9.32
C ALA A 409 -7.89 -6.49 -9.64
N ALA A 410 -7.69 -5.99 -10.87
CA ALA A 410 -8.25 -4.72 -11.32
C ALA A 410 -9.77 -4.84 -11.53
N THR A 411 -10.54 -4.53 -10.49
CA THR A 411 -12.01 -4.37 -10.60
C THR A 411 -12.33 -2.92 -11.00
N PRO A 412 -13.38 -2.65 -11.80
CA PRO A 412 -13.76 -1.28 -12.20
C PRO A 412 -13.99 -0.30 -11.04
N GLY A 413 -14.27 -0.83 -9.83
CA GLY A 413 -14.43 -0.06 -8.60
C GLY A 413 -13.18 0.03 -7.72
N SER A 414 -12.05 -0.56 -8.12
CA SER A 414 -10.82 -0.55 -7.33
C SER A 414 -10.30 0.87 -7.13
N LEU A 415 -10.12 1.29 -5.88
CA LEU A 415 -9.65 2.63 -5.56
C LEU A 415 -8.25 2.89 -6.12
N MET A 416 -7.35 1.91 -5.98
CA MET A 416 -5.93 2.09 -6.29
C MET A 416 -5.56 1.68 -7.70
N THR A 417 -6.27 0.71 -8.30
CA THR A 417 -5.92 0.16 -9.62
C THR A 417 -6.85 0.58 -10.75
N SER A 418 -8.03 1.15 -10.46
CA SER A 418 -8.91 1.66 -11.52
C SER A 418 -8.73 3.16 -11.82
N PRO A 419 -8.88 3.58 -13.10
CA PRO A 419 -8.70 4.97 -13.49
C PRO A 419 -9.68 5.96 -12.88
N SER A 420 -10.96 5.62 -12.78
CA SER A 420 -11.98 6.59 -12.33
C SER A 420 -11.83 6.94 -10.85
N PRO A 421 -11.73 5.97 -9.91
CA PRO A 421 -11.47 6.29 -8.51
C PRO A 421 -10.12 6.99 -8.31
N GLY A 422 -9.06 6.50 -8.98
CA GLY A 422 -7.74 7.08 -8.88
C GLY A 422 -7.68 8.54 -9.36
N SER A 423 -8.38 8.85 -10.46
CA SER A 423 -8.45 10.22 -11.00
C SER A 423 -9.26 11.12 -10.08
N ALA A 424 -10.36 10.61 -9.52
CA ALA A 424 -11.15 11.35 -8.54
C ALA A 424 -10.28 11.77 -7.34
N TRP A 425 -9.50 10.84 -6.77
CA TRP A 425 -8.57 11.18 -5.69
C TRP A 425 -7.47 12.15 -6.13
N ALA A 426 -6.79 11.86 -7.25
CA ALA A 426 -5.68 12.69 -7.72
C ALA A 426 -6.12 14.14 -7.95
N HIS A 427 -7.30 14.36 -8.51
CA HIS A 427 -7.89 15.69 -8.67
C HIS A 427 -8.41 16.30 -7.37
N SER A 428 -8.88 15.51 -6.39
CA SER A 428 -9.33 16.07 -5.12
C SER A 428 -8.18 16.66 -4.30
N VAL A 429 -6.95 16.18 -4.51
CA VAL A 429 -5.73 16.67 -3.84
C VAL A 429 -4.78 17.46 -4.76
N SER A 430 -5.11 17.66 -6.04
CA SER A 430 -4.18 18.26 -7.03
C SER A 430 -3.79 19.70 -6.73
N GLU A 431 -4.63 20.43 -6.00
CA GLU A 431 -4.37 21.83 -5.65
C GLU A 431 -3.47 21.98 -4.42
N ARG A 432 -3.18 20.89 -3.70
CA ARG A 432 -2.28 20.92 -2.53
C ARG A 432 -0.83 21.04 -2.97
N GLU A 433 -0.02 21.79 -2.22
CA GLU A 433 1.43 21.85 -2.47
C GLU A 433 2.06 20.45 -2.40
N LEU A 434 1.76 19.73 -1.31
CA LEU A 434 2.16 18.35 -1.07
C LEU A 434 0.91 17.45 -1.04
N PRO A 435 0.51 16.87 -2.18
CA PRO A 435 -0.62 15.96 -2.24
C PRO A 435 -0.28 14.67 -1.48
N ARG A 436 -1.32 14.04 -0.96
CA ARG A 436 -1.22 12.82 -0.16
C ARG A 436 -1.78 11.64 -0.95
N MET A 437 -1.23 10.46 -0.73
CA MET A 437 -1.76 9.20 -1.23
C MET A 437 -2.83 8.69 -0.26
N ILE A 438 -4.02 8.41 -0.79
CA ILE A 438 -5.12 7.82 -0.04
C ILE A 438 -4.72 6.44 0.49
N LEU A 439 -5.20 6.06 1.67
CA LEU A 439 -4.84 4.79 2.33
C LEU A 439 -3.37 4.71 2.73
N TYR A 440 -2.69 5.85 2.91
CA TYR A 440 -1.27 5.84 3.24
C TYR A 440 -0.83 6.99 4.15
N ASN A 441 -0.81 8.22 3.65
CA ASN A 441 -0.33 9.39 4.39
C ASN A 441 -1.37 10.52 4.42
N ASP A 442 -2.61 10.21 4.05
CA ASP A 442 -3.72 11.15 3.90
C ASP A 442 -4.26 11.72 5.21
N VAL A 443 -4.08 11.02 6.35
CA VAL A 443 -4.63 11.40 7.68
C VAL A 443 -3.65 11.92 8.72
#